data_AF-A0A3L7TLA5-F1
#
_entry.id   AF-A0A3L7TLA5-F1
#
_cell.length_a   1.000
_cell.length_b   1.000
_cell.length_c   1.000
_cell.angle_alpha   90.00
_cell.angle_beta   90.00
_cell.angle_gamma   90.00
#
_symmetry.space_group_name_H-M   'P 1'
#
loop_
_entity.id
_entity.type
_entity.pdbx_description
1 polymer ?
#
loop_
_entity_poly.entity_id
_entity_poly.type
_entity_poly.pdbx_seq_one_letter_code
_entity_poly.pdbx_strand_id
1 'polypeptide(L)' 'MSLPDAKARMNAAHRDMLKAWFNVSQVWRDDLSRTFEERSVLPIDKQLRAAMNALDSMNDVLNRVRSECSDDSQR' A
#
# COMPACT_ATOMS: atom_id res chain seq x y z
N MET A 1 -4.51 8.47 -13.75
CA MET A 1 -4.62 7.88 -12.40
C MET A 1 -4.03 8.86 -11.41
N SER A 2 -4.69 9.06 -10.26
CA SER A 2 -4.19 9.92 -9.18
C SER A 2 -3.48 9.08 -8.12
N LEU A 3 -2.60 9.69 -7.31
CA LEU A 3 -1.94 8.99 -6.20
C LEU A 3 -2.93 8.43 -5.17
N PRO A 4 -4.02 9.12 -4.81
CA PRO A 4 -5.05 8.56 -3.93
C PRO A 4 -5.72 7.29 -4.49
N ASP A 5 -6.00 7.25 -5.81
CA ASP A 5 -6.59 6.08 -6.47
C ASP A 5 -5.61 4.88 -6.44
N ALA A 6 -4.33 5.13 -6.73
CA ALA A 6 -3.29 4.10 -6.63
C ALA A 6 -3.19 3.53 -5.20
N LYS A 7 -3.19 4.41 -4.18
CA LYS A 7 -3.19 4.00 -2.76
C LYS A 7 -4.41 3.16 -2.40
N ALA A 8 -5.61 3.55 -2.86
CA ALA A 8 -6.84 2.81 -2.60
C ALA A 8 -6.80 1.39 -3.20
N ARG A 9 -6.31 1.27 -4.44
CA ARG A 9 -6.17 -0.02 -5.14
C ARG A 9 -5.13 -0.92 -4.48
N MET A 10 -3.99 -0.37 -4.05
CA MET A 10 -2.97 -1.10 -3.30
C MET A 10 -3.52 -1.66 -1.99
N ASN A 11 -4.28 -0.85 -1.25
CA ASN A 11 -4.98 -1.29 -0.04
C ASN A 11 -6.00 -2.40 -0.31
N ALA A 12 -6.77 -2.30 -1.39
CA ALA A 12 -7.75 -3.31 -1.77
C ALA A 12 -7.07 -4.65 -2.08
N ALA A 13 -6.05 -4.64 -2.95
CA ALA A 13 -5.30 -5.84 -3.30
C ALA A 13 -4.65 -6.51 -2.08
N HIS A 14 -4.13 -5.72 -1.14
CA HIS A 14 -3.55 -6.25 0.09
C HIS A 14 -4.58 -6.92 1.00
N ARG A 15 -5.77 -6.33 1.15
CA ARG A 15 -6.87 -6.97 1.90
C ARG A 15 -7.28 -8.29 1.27
N ASP A 16 -7.37 -8.34 -0.06
CA ASP A 16 -7.70 -9.57 -0.78
C ASP A 16 -6.64 -10.65 -0.58
N MET A 17 -5.35 -10.26 -0.61
CA MET A 17 -4.23 -11.15 -0.30
C MET A 17 -4.33 -11.71 1.14
N LEU A 18 -4.56 -10.86 2.15
CA LEU A 18 -4.69 -11.31 3.54
C LEU A 18 -5.89 -12.24 3.74
N LYS A 19 -7.00 -11.96 3.06
CA LYS A 19 -8.18 -12.84 3.08
C LYS A 19 -7.89 -14.20 2.46
N ALA A 20 -7.18 -14.21 1.32
CA ALA A 20 -6.75 -15.46 0.68
C ALA A 20 -5.79 -16.24 1.59
N TRP A 21 -4.81 -15.55 2.20
CA TRP A 21 -3.88 -16.17 3.15
C TRP A 21 -4.61 -16.75 4.36
N PHE A 22 -5.53 -16.01 4.98
CA PHE A 22 -6.33 -16.49 6.11
C PHE A 22 -7.10 -17.77 5.78
N ASN A 23 -7.69 -17.87 4.58
CA ASN A 23 -8.41 -19.07 4.16
C ASN A 23 -7.47 -20.26 3.97
N VAL A 24 -6.31 -20.03 3.35
CA VAL A 24 -5.30 -21.08 3.12
C VAL A 24 -4.71 -21.55 4.44
N SER A 25 -4.42 -20.66 5.38
CA SER A 25 -3.85 -21.01 6.69
C SER A 25 -4.83 -21.82 7.57
N GLN A 26 -6.13 -21.81 7.27
CA GLN A 26 -7.07 -22.71 7.93
C GLN A 26 -6.81 -24.19 7.66
N VAL A 27 -6.31 -24.52 6.46
CA VAL A 27 -6.11 -25.90 6.01
C VAL A 27 -4.63 -26.27 5.88
N TRP A 28 -3.76 -25.30 5.61
CA TRP A 28 -2.32 -25.48 5.48
C TRP A 28 -1.60 -25.06 6.76
N ARG A 29 -1.32 -26.02 7.64
CA ARG A 29 -0.82 -25.79 9.02
C ARG A 29 0.53 -26.46 9.33
N ASP A 30 1.31 -26.77 8.30
CA ASP A 30 2.64 -27.38 8.48
C ASP A 30 3.73 -26.31 8.73
N ASP A 31 4.96 -26.75 8.94
CA ASP A 31 6.09 -25.85 9.17
C ASP A 31 6.46 -25.01 7.93
N LEU A 32 6.09 -25.50 6.73
CA LEU A 32 6.31 -24.78 5.49
C LEU A 32 5.37 -23.59 5.37
N SER A 33 4.11 -23.72 5.80
CA SER A 33 3.13 -22.64 5.80
C SER A 33 3.55 -21.51 6.76
N ARG A 34 4.08 -21.85 7.93
CA ARG A 34 4.69 -20.88 8.86
C ARG A 34 5.87 -20.16 8.24
N THR A 35 6.80 -20.91 7.64
CA THR A 35 7.97 -20.33 6.96
C THR A 35 7.55 -19.42 5.81
N PHE A 36 6.51 -19.78 5.07
CA PHE A 36 5.96 -18.97 3.99
C PHE A 36 5.34 -17.67 4.51
N GLU A 37 4.58 -17.73 5.61
CA GLU A 37 4.02 -16.54 6.26
C GLU A 37 5.12 -15.55 6.65
N GLU A 38 6.14 -16.04 7.34
CA GLU A 38 7.25 -15.24 7.84
C GLU A 38 8.09 -14.62 6.71
N ARG A 39 8.36 -15.39 5.64
CA ARG A 39 9.25 -14.96 4.55
C ARG A 39 8.56 -14.19 3.44
N SER A 40 7.26 -14.38 3.26
CA SER A 40 6.54 -13.84 2.11
C SER A 40 5.41 -12.90 2.53
N VAL A 41 4.52 -13.34 3.43
CA VAL A 41 3.29 -12.58 3.76
C VAL A 41 3.61 -11.38 4.66
N LEU A 42 4.30 -11.59 5.79
CA LEU A 42 4.61 -10.52 6.74
C LEU A 42 5.48 -9.39 6.13
N PRO A 43 6.51 -9.68 5.31
CA PRO A 43 7.30 -8.63 4.67
C PRO A 43 6.49 -7.73 3.73
N ILE A 44 5.46 -8.28 3.06
CA ILE A 44 4.59 -7.50 2.16
C ILE A 44 3.79 -6.45 2.96
N ASP A 45 3.23 -6.78 4.13
CA ASP A 45 2.50 -5.80 4.95
C ASP A 45 3.40 -4.62 5.33
N LYS A 46 4.64 -4.90 5.75
CA LYS A 46 5.62 -3.86 6.11
C LYS A 46 5.98 -2.97 4.91
N GLN A 47 6.27 -3.58 3.76
CA GLN A 47 6.64 -2.86 2.54
C GLN A 47 5.48 -2.03 2.00
N LEU A 48 4.27 -2.56 2.07
CA LEU A 48 3.07 -1.85 1.63
C LEU A 48 2.83 -0.58 2.46
N ARG A 49 2.94 -0.66 3.80
CA ARG A 49 2.81 0.51 4.67
C ARG A 49 3.83 1.58 4.31
N ALA A 50 5.08 1.19 4.07
CA ALA A 50 6.11 2.13 3.62
C ALA A 50 5.76 2.79 2.28
N ALA A 51 5.28 2.00 1.31
CA ALA A 51 4.86 2.52 0.01
C ALA A 51 3.65 3.47 0.12
N MET A 52 2.67 3.16 0.98
CA MET A 52 1.51 4.03 1.22
C MET A 52 1.93 5.38 1.81
N ASN A 53 2.86 5.38 2.77
CA ASN A 53 3.38 6.62 3.37
C ASN A 53 4.15 7.47 2.33
N ALA A 54 4.89 6.81 1.44
CA ALA A 54 5.57 7.48 0.34
C ALA A 54 4.57 8.13 -0.64
N LEU A 55 3.48 7.44 -0.98
CA LEU A 55 2.41 7.97 -1.83
C LEU A 55 1.73 9.20 -1.19
N ASP A 56 1.50 9.18 0.12
CA ASP A 56 0.96 10.33 0.85
C ASP A 56 1.90 11.53 0.78
N SER A 57 3.20 11.29 1.04
CA SER A 57 4.23 12.33 0.97
C SER A 57 4.33 12.94 -0.44
N MET A 58 4.24 12.10 -1.48
CA MET A 58 4.22 12.57 -2.87
C MET A 58 2.97 13.40 -3.18
N ASN A 59 1.81 12.98 -2.69
CA ASN A 59 0.56 13.72 -2.87
C ASN A 59 0.62 15.10 -2.22
N ASP A 60 1.21 15.21 -1.03
CA ASP A 60 1.42 16.49 -0.35
C ASP A 60 2.35 17.42 -1.13
N VAL A 61 3.45 16.90 -1.66
CA VAL A 61 4.38 17.68 -2.51
C VAL A 61 3.67 18.18 -3.77
N LEU A 62 2.92 17.32 -4.47
CA LEU A 62 2.18 17.72 -5.67
C LEU A 62 1.12 18.79 -5.37
N ASN A 63 0.44 18.69 -4.22
CA ASN A 63 -0.54 19.69 -3.80
C ASN A 63 0.10 21.04 -3.50
N ARG A 64 1.29 21.06 -2.86
CA ARG A 64 2.05 22.29 -2.61
C ARG A 64 2.47 22.96 -3.91
N VAL A 65 3.08 22.21 -4.83
CA VAL A 65 3.50 22.73 -6.15
C VAL A 65 2.31 23.30 -6.91
N ARG A 66 1.16 22.61 -6.86
CA ARG A 66 -0.06 23.11 -7.51
C ARG A 66 -0.56 24.42 -6.90
N SER A 67 -0.50 24.56 -5.58
CA SER A 67 -0.87 25.80 -4.87
C SER A 67 0.06 26.95 -5.24
N GLU A 68 1.38 26.70 -5.25
CA GLU A 68 2.38 27.71 -5.60
C GLU A 68 2.19 28.20 -7.04
N CYS A 69 1.95 27.29 -8.00
CA CYS A 69 1.69 27.68 -9.39
C CYS A 69 0.33 28.37 -9.60
N SER A 70 -0.69 28.08 -8.80
CA SER A 70 -1.98 28.80 -8.90
C SER A 70 -1.88 30.24 -8.38
N ASP A 71 -1.12 30.46 -7.31
CA ASP A 71 -0.95 31.78 -6.70
C ASP A 71 -0.10 32.71 -7.58
N ASP A 72 0.89 32.16 -8.31
CA ASP A 72 1.74 32.94 -9.22
C ASP A 72 1.00 33.35 -10.51
N SER A 73 -0.07 32.64 -10.89
CA SER A 73 -0.89 32.96 -12.08
C SER A 73 -1.92 34.08 -11.85
N GLN A 74 -2.11 34.52 -10.61
CA GLN A 74 -3.03 35.61 -10.24
C GLN A 74 -2.34 36.96 -9.97
N ARG A 75 -1.02 37.06 -10.22
CA ARG A 75 -0.23 38.29 -10.10
C ARG A 75 0.07 38.93 -11.45
#